data_AF-A0A1S6U8V4-F1
#
_entry.id   AF-A0A1S6U8V4-F1
#
_cell.length_a   1.000
_cell.length_b   1.000
_cell.length_c   1.000
_cell.angle_alpha   90.00
_cell.angle_beta   90.00
_cell.angle_gamma   90.00
#
_symmetry.space_group_name_H-M   'P 1'
#
loop_
_entity.id
_entity.type
_entity.pdbx_description
1 polymer ?
#
loop_
_entity_poly.entity_id
_entity_poly.type
_entity_poly.pdbx_seq_one_letter_code
_entity_poly.pdbx_strand_id
1 'polypeptide(L)'
;MQDELSIAYVAEKSAYKIYEKISEYCEVFVQIKNIRENGLKLLSDFAKLNKIDLQYDDIDIAFMPENLEDILIFIINYENSLCKTYESLIDNTSDEHLKDIFFRLWATCANEYIPTLKELLRHQMFDKSTKDLSDETLNSDNLQNMFGNYQQEFSQISSQLENILSGKADKKDIMKILNSPNFSFLSGAALGVLGASFIAKNIQEDENNKKD
;
A
#
# COMPACT_ATOMS: atom_id res chain seq x y z
N MET A 1 -4.64 15.81 -14.18
CA MET A 1 -3.52 16.28 -13.33
C MET A 1 -3.90 16.43 -11.86
N GLN A 2 -4.99 17.15 -11.52
CA GLN A 2 -5.43 17.33 -10.14
C GLN A 2 -5.81 16.02 -9.44
N ASP A 3 -6.52 15.16 -10.18
CA ASP A 3 -7.00 13.87 -9.70
C ASP A 3 -5.82 12.96 -9.35
N GLU A 4 -4.89 12.76 -10.30
CA GLU A 4 -3.67 11.96 -10.18
C GLU A 4 -2.81 12.41 -9.00
N LEU A 5 -2.66 13.73 -8.82
CA LEU A 5 -1.92 14.30 -7.69
C LEU A 5 -2.63 14.02 -6.35
N SER A 6 -3.95 14.14 -6.31
CA SER A 6 -4.76 13.82 -5.13
C SER A 6 -4.69 12.31 -4.82
N ILE A 7 -4.70 11.45 -5.85
CA ILE A 7 -4.50 10.01 -5.68
C ILE A 7 -3.16 9.72 -5.01
N ALA A 8 -2.08 10.25 -5.57
CA ALA A 8 -0.74 10.05 -5.03
C ALA A 8 -0.62 10.56 -3.59
N TYR A 9 -1.22 11.73 -3.31
CA TYR A 9 -1.19 12.32 -1.97
C TYR A 9 -1.91 11.47 -0.93
N VAL A 10 -3.13 11.01 -1.22
CA VAL A 10 -3.89 10.16 -0.30
C VAL A 10 -3.18 8.82 -0.09
N ALA A 11 -2.64 8.24 -1.15
CA ALA A 11 -1.92 6.97 -1.08
C ALA A 11 -0.64 7.10 -0.22
N GLU A 12 0.16 8.15 -0.45
CA GLU A 12 1.35 8.44 0.36
C GLU A 12 1.00 8.76 1.82
N LYS A 13 -0.10 9.50 2.06
CA LYS A 13 -0.56 9.88 3.41
C LYS A 13 -1.06 8.67 4.18
N SER A 14 -1.75 7.76 3.51
CA SER A 14 -2.20 6.49 4.07
C SER A 14 -1.00 5.63 4.50
N ALA A 15 0.00 5.53 3.64
CA ALA A 15 1.24 4.82 3.95
C ALA A 15 1.96 5.44 5.14
N TYR A 16 2.14 6.78 5.14
CA TYR A 16 2.71 7.51 6.27
C TYR A 16 1.98 7.19 7.58
N LYS A 17 0.65 7.18 7.59
CA LYS A 17 -0.17 6.87 8.77
C LYS A 17 0.00 5.43 9.24
N ILE A 18 0.16 4.47 8.33
CA ILE A 18 0.51 3.09 8.68
C ILE A 18 1.85 3.07 9.42
N TYR A 19 2.91 3.67 8.86
CA TYR A 19 4.23 3.70 9.48
C TYR A 19 4.28 4.52 10.78
N GLU A 20 3.43 5.55 10.92
CA GLU A 20 3.23 6.26 12.18
C GLU A 20 2.72 5.32 13.28
N LYS A 21 1.68 4.53 12.98
CA LYS A 21 1.10 3.56 13.94
C LYS A 21 2.09 2.48 14.35
N ILE A 22 2.94 2.00 13.43
CA ILE A 22 3.88 0.89 13.71
C ILE A 22 5.30 1.34 14.07
N SER A 23 5.56 2.65 14.16
CA SER A 23 6.91 3.20 14.42
C SER A 23 7.57 2.65 15.69
N GLU A 24 6.78 2.23 16.69
CA GLU A 24 7.30 1.70 17.95
C GLU A 24 7.92 0.29 17.83
N TYR A 25 7.60 -0.46 16.77
CA TYR A 25 8.04 -1.84 16.62
C TYR A 25 9.48 -1.99 16.11
N CYS A 26 9.99 -1.04 15.31
CA CYS A 26 11.32 -1.12 14.73
C CYS A 26 11.81 0.24 14.21
N GLU A 27 13.13 0.51 14.33
CA GLU A 27 13.75 1.73 13.81
C GLU A 27 13.57 1.90 12.30
N VAL A 28 13.59 0.80 11.54
CA VAL A 28 13.34 0.80 10.09
C VAL A 28 12.00 1.47 9.76
N PHE A 29 10.95 1.25 10.57
CA PHE A 29 9.65 1.87 10.34
C PHE A 29 9.67 3.37 10.58
N VAL A 30 10.46 3.85 11.54
CA VAL A 30 10.69 5.29 11.77
C VAL A 30 11.39 5.91 10.57
N GLN A 31 12.41 5.23 10.03
CA GLN A 31 13.14 5.71 8.86
C GLN A 31 12.23 5.79 7.63
N ILE A 32 11.45 4.74 7.34
CA ILE A 32 10.50 4.73 6.23
C ILE A 32 9.46 5.85 6.41
N LYS A 33 8.88 6.01 7.61
CA LYS A 33 7.94 7.10 7.90
C LYS A 33 8.50 8.47 7.54
N ASN A 34 9.75 8.75 7.92
CA ASN A 34 10.39 10.05 7.66
C ASN A 34 10.62 10.27 6.16
N ILE A 35 10.97 9.22 5.40
CA ILE A 35 11.11 9.33 3.94
C ILE A 35 9.74 9.60 3.31
N ARG A 36 8.67 8.97 3.79
CA ARG A 36 7.30 9.23 3.33
C ARG A 36 6.81 10.64 3.63
N GLU A 37 7.18 11.20 4.78
CA GLU A 37 6.92 12.62 5.09
C GLU A 37 7.54 13.55 4.03
N ASN A 38 8.76 13.24 3.57
CA ASN A 38 9.38 13.97 2.47
C ASN A 38 8.64 13.78 1.13
N GLY A 39 8.11 12.58 0.87
CA GLY A 39 7.22 12.30 -0.27
C GLY A 39 5.94 13.15 -0.24
N LEU A 40 5.28 13.25 0.92
CA LEU A 40 4.12 14.12 1.13
C LEU A 40 4.45 15.59 0.88
N LYS A 41 5.61 16.03 1.35
CA LYS A 41 6.08 17.40 1.12
C LYS A 41 6.28 17.68 -0.37
N LEU A 42 6.91 16.75 -1.10
CA LEU A 42 7.12 16.85 -2.54
C LEU A 42 5.79 17.05 -3.30
N LEU A 43 4.79 16.23 -3.00
CA LEU A 43 3.45 16.32 -3.60
C LEU A 43 2.74 17.63 -3.21
N SER A 44 2.84 18.04 -1.95
CA SER A 44 2.23 19.27 -1.45
C SER A 44 2.85 20.52 -2.08
N ASP A 45 4.17 20.52 -2.27
CA ASP A 45 4.88 21.66 -2.87
C ASP A 45 4.58 21.75 -4.37
N PHE A 46 4.44 20.62 -5.07
CA PHE A 46 3.95 20.58 -6.44
C PHE A 46 2.51 21.12 -6.55
N ALA A 47 1.62 20.71 -5.64
CA ALA A 47 0.24 21.20 -5.60
C ALA A 47 0.19 22.73 -5.43
N LYS A 48 0.93 23.27 -4.47
CA LYS A 48 1.02 24.71 -4.20
C LYS A 48 1.56 25.48 -5.41
N LEU A 49 2.63 24.98 -6.04
CA LEU A 49 3.24 25.62 -7.22
C LEU A 49 2.24 25.73 -8.37
N ASN A 50 1.43 24.69 -8.56
CA ASN A 50 0.44 24.62 -9.63
C ASN A 50 -0.97 25.11 -9.22
N LYS A 51 -1.12 25.62 -8.00
CA LYS A 51 -2.40 26.09 -7.43
C LYS A 51 -3.51 25.03 -7.49
N ILE A 52 -3.13 23.77 -7.29
CA ILE A 52 -4.05 22.63 -7.22
C ILE A 52 -4.49 22.46 -5.77
N ASP A 53 -5.79 22.35 -5.56
CA ASP A 53 -6.35 21.98 -4.26
C ASP A 53 -6.36 20.45 -4.12
N LEU A 54 -5.73 19.96 -3.06
CA LEU A 54 -5.64 18.52 -2.81
C LEU A 54 -6.92 18.05 -2.14
N GLN A 55 -7.70 17.25 -2.86
CA GLN A 55 -8.90 16.65 -2.29
C GLN A 55 -8.53 15.40 -1.48
N TYR A 56 -8.73 15.44 -0.16
CA TYR A 56 -8.58 14.29 0.71
C TYR A 56 -9.46 14.39 1.95
N ASP A 57 -9.94 13.24 2.40
CA ASP A 57 -10.54 13.09 3.73
C ASP A 57 -9.50 12.64 4.76
N ASP A 58 -9.84 12.75 6.04
CA ASP A 58 -9.01 12.19 7.09
C ASP A 58 -8.99 10.66 6.97
N ILE A 59 -7.78 10.09 6.92
CA ILE A 59 -7.56 8.67 6.68
C ILE A 59 -7.47 7.98 8.04
N ASP A 60 -8.44 7.12 8.35
CA ASP A 60 -8.34 6.21 9.49
C ASP A 60 -7.91 4.81 9.04
N ILE A 61 -6.88 4.28 9.70
CA ILE A 61 -6.42 2.91 9.46
C ILE A 61 -7.27 1.98 10.33
N ALA A 62 -8.30 1.40 9.71
CA ALA A 62 -9.34 0.60 10.37
C ALA A 62 -8.84 -0.71 11.01
N PHE A 63 -7.71 -1.23 10.55
CA PHE A 63 -7.13 -2.48 11.05
C PHE A 63 -5.60 -2.44 11.00
N MET A 64 -4.96 -2.96 12.04
CA MET A 64 -3.52 -3.22 12.10
C MET A 64 -3.32 -4.55 12.83
N PRO A 65 -2.51 -5.49 12.30
CA PRO A 65 -2.14 -6.68 13.05
C PRO A 65 -1.33 -6.32 14.31
N GLU A 66 -1.38 -7.16 15.33
CA GLU A 66 -0.72 -6.85 16.61
C GLU A 66 0.73 -7.36 16.68
N ASN A 67 1.05 -8.45 15.98
CA ASN A 67 2.38 -9.05 16.01
C ASN A 67 3.23 -8.61 14.81
N LEU A 68 4.53 -8.51 15.03
CA LEU A 68 5.48 -7.95 14.06
C LEU A 68 5.53 -8.73 12.74
N GLU A 69 5.37 -10.05 12.77
CA GLU A 69 5.39 -10.90 11.56
C GLU A 69 4.20 -10.60 10.66
N ASP A 70 2.99 -10.56 11.23
CA ASP A 70 1.77 -10.21 10.52
C ASP A 70 1.78 -8.75 10.06
N ILE A 71 2.34 -7.83 10.87
CA ILE A 71 2.55 -6.43 10.48
C ILE A 71 3.43 -6.37 9.24
N LEU A 72 4.57 -7.09 9.23
CA LEU A 72 5.51 -7.11 8.11
C LEU A 72 4.86 -7.68 6.84
N ILE A 73 4.11 -8.76 6.95
CA ILE A 73 3.35 -9.31 5.83
C ILE A 73 2.34 -8.26 5.33
N PHE A 74 1.53 -7.69 6.22
CA PHE A 74 0.54 -6.67 5.89
C PHE A 74 1.17 -5.49 5.12
N ILE A 75 2.24 -4.89 5.64
CA ILE A 75 2.87 -3.72 5.02
C ILE A 75 3.58 -4.06 3.71
N ILE A 76 4.23 -5.22 3.59
CA ILE A 76 4.84 -5.63 2.30
C ILE A 76 3.77 -5.68 1.20
N ASN A 77 2.58 -6.20 1.49
CA ASN A 77 1.51 -6.26 0.48
C ASN A 77 0.93 -4.88 0.17
N TYR A 78 0.75 -4.06 1.21
CA TYR A 78 0.35 -2.67 1.05
C TYR A 78 1.33 -1.92 0.13
N GLU A 79 2.63 -2.08 0.35
CA GLU A 79 3.68 -1.48 -0.48
C GLU A 79 3.65 -1.98 -1.92
N ASN A 80 3.49 -3.29 -2.15
CA ASN A 80 3.36 -3.83 -3.51
C ASN A 80 2.13 -3.25 -4.24
N SER A 81 1.00 -3.05 -3.54
CA SER A 81 -0.18 -2.41 -4.11
C SER A 81 0.08 -0.94 -4.43
N LEU A 82 0.76 -0.23 -3.53
CA LEU A 82 1.06 1.19 -3.67
C LEU A 82 2.02 1.44 -4.84
N CYS A 83 3.05 0.60 -4.99
CA CYS A 83 3.94 0.62 -6.15
C CYS A 83 3.14 0.49 -7.48
N LYS A 84 2.16 -0.41 -7.57
CA LYS A 84 1.29 -0.52 -8.75
C LYS A 84 0.42 0.70 -8.98
N THR A 85 -0.03 1.35 -7.91
CA THR A 85 -0.72 2.65 -8.02
C THR A 85 0.19 3.69 -8.66
N TYR A 86 1.45 3.79 -8.24
CA TYR A 86 2.40 4.72 -8.87
C TYR A 86 2.69 4.35 -10.32
N GLU A 87 2.83 3.06 -10.68
CA GLU A 87 2.96 2.62 -12.07
C GLU A 87 1.80 3.11 -12.94
N SER A 88 0.56 2.89 -12.48
CA SER A 88 -0.64 3.39 -13.16
C SER A 88 -0.65 4.91 -13.27
N LEU A 89 -0.24 5.63 -12.23
CA LEU A 89 -0.16 7.10 -12.26
C LEU A 89 0.91 7.58 -13.26
N ILE A 90 2.06 6.92 -13.34
CA ILE A 90 3.13 7.22 -14.31
C ILE A 90 2.61 7.03 -15.74
N ASP A 91 1.89 5.93 -16.00
CA ASP A 91 1.38 5.60 -17.33
C ASP A 91 0.28 6.56 -17.79
N ASN A 92 -0.57 7.02 -16.87
CA ASN A 92 -1.74 7.86 -17.18
C ASN A 92 -1.47 9.38 -17.07
N THR A 93 -0.35 9.79 -16.49
CA THR A 93 -0.01 11.22 -16.32
C THR A 93 0.72 11.75 -17.55
N SER A 94 0.19 12.84 -18.11
CA SER A 94 0.79 13.57 -19.23
C SER A 94 1.78 14.65 -18.81
N ASP A 95 1.72 15.13 -17.56
CA ASP A 95 2.64 16.14 -17.04
C ASP A 95 3.98 15.50 -16.64
N GLU A 96 5.05 15.86 -17.34
CA GLU A 96 6.38 15.25 -17.14
C GLU A 96 6.97 15.52 -15.75
N HIS A 97 6.68 16.68 -15.15
CA HIS A 97 7.18 17.00 -13.82
C HIS A 97 6.46 16.19 -12.74
N LEU A 98 5.14 16.03 -12.88
CA LEU A 98 4.35 15.18 -11.99
C LEU A 98 4.70 13.69 -12.19
N LYS A 99 4.95 13.28 -13.43
CA LYS A 99 5.40 11.93 -13.77
C LYS A 99 6.75 11.60 -13.14
N ASP A 100 7.70 12.53 -13.16
CA ASP A 100 8.99 12.37 -12.44
C ASP A 100 8.77 12.18 -10.93
N ILE A 101 7.87 12.96 -10.33
CA ILE A 101 7.50 12.79 -8.91
C ILE A 101 6.97 11.38 -8.66
N PHE A 102 6.03 10.90 -9.47
CA PHE A 102 5.47 9.54 -9.33
C PHE A 102 6.52 8.45 -9.55
N PHE A 103 7.42 8.64 -10.52
CA PHE A 103 8.54 7.72 -10.76
C PHE A 103 9.47 7.64 -9.55
N ARG A 104 9.77 8.77 -8.89
CA ARG A 104 10.60 8.78 -7.68
C ARG A 104 9.94 8.08 -6.50
N LEU A 105 8.64 8.28 -6.31
CA LEU A 105 7.85 7.58 -5.28
C LEU A 105 7.82 6.07 -5.55
N TRP A 106 7.54 5.67 -6.78
CA TRP A 106 7.62 4.28 -7.23
C TRP A 106 9.01 3.67 -6.99
N ALA A 107 10.07 4.35 -7.43
CA ALA A 107 11.44 3.84 -7.33
C ALA A 107 11.85 3.63 -5.88
N THR A 108 11.43 4.51 -4.97
CA THR A 108 11.70 4.36 -3.55
C THR A 108 10.87 3.20 -2.95
N CYS A 109 9.59 3.09 -3.31
CA CYS A 109 8.74 1.96 -2.90
C CYS A 109 9.34 0.61 -3.36
N ALA A 110 9.69 0.49 -4.64
CA ALA A 110 10.11 -0.76 -5.28
C ALA A 110 11.53 -1.18 -4.90
N ASN A 111 12.46 -0.22 -4.81
CA ASN A 111 13.88 -0.52 -4.66
C ASN A 111 14.38 -0.37 -3.21
N GLU A 112 13.68 0.39 -2.37
CA GLU A 112 14.11 0.64 -0.99
C GLU A 112 13.15 -0.03 0.02
N TYR A 113 11.86 0.33 0.01
CA TYR A 113 10.93 -0.12 1.04
C TYR A 113 10.67 -1.62 0.96
N ILE A 114 10.19 -2.12 -0.18
CA ILE A 114 9.84 -3.55 -0.32
C ILE A 114 11.02 -4.48 -0.02
N PRO A 115 12.24 -4.25 -0.55
CA PRO A 115 13.40 -5.07 -0.23
C PRO A 115 13.76 -5.03 1.26
N THR A 116 13.78 -3.83 1.86
CA THR A 116 14.08 -3.66 3.30
C THR A 116 13.09 -4.42 4.18
N LEU A 117 11.79 -4.35 3.86
CA LEU A 117 10.75 -5.02 4.62
C LEU A 117 10.80 -6.54 4.47
N LYS A 118 11.09 -7.04 3.26
CA LYS A 118 11.30 -8.48 3.01
C LYS A 118 12.48 -9.00 3.81
N GLU A 119 13.56 -8.23 3.88
CA GLU A 119 14.73 -8.59 4.67
C GLU A 119 14.42 -8.61 6.18
N LEU A 120 13.65 -7.63 6.66
CA LEU A 120 13.20 -7.61 8.05
C LEU A 120 12.29 -8.80 8.38
N LEU A 121 11.37 -9.18 7.48
CA LEU A 121 10.54 -10.38 7.63
C LEU A 121 11.38 -11.66 7.65
N ARG A 122 12.38 -11.76 6.77
CA ARG A 122 13.34 -12.86 6.75
C ARG A 122 14.02 -12.97 8.12
N HIS A 123 14.58 -11.88 8.64
CA HIS A 123 15.19 -11.90 9.97
C HIS A 123 14.20 -12.33 11.06
N GLN A 124 12.96 -11.82 11.08
CA GLN A 124 11.97 -12.19 12.09
C GLN A 124 11.58 -13.69 12.08
N MET A 125 11.49 -14.30 10.89
CA MET A 125 11.14 -15.71 10.75
C MET A 125 12.32 -16.65 11.08
N PHE A 126 13.54 -16.25 10.73
CA PHE A 126 14.72 -17.13 10.81
C PHE A 126 15.56 -16.93 12.08
N ASP A 127 15.56 -15.74 12.69
CA ASP A 127 16.27 -15.49 13.96
C ASP A 127 15.54 -16.15 15.17
N LYS A 128 14.27 -16.50 15.01
CA LYS A 128 13.53 -17.38 15.95
C LYS A 128 13.91 -18.86 15.81
N SER A 129 14.45 -19.30 14.68
CA SER A 129 14.52 -20.73 14.35
C SER A 129 15.90 -21.36 14.38
N THR A 130 17.03 -20.64 14.33
CA THR A 130 18.34 -21.32 14.48
C THR A 130 19.51 -20.46 14.91
N LYS A 131 20.13 -20.89 16.00
CA LYS A 131 21.51 -20.60 16.43
C LYS A 131 22.57 -21.32 15.59
N ASP A 132 22.20 -22.04 14.55
CA ASP A 132 23.10 -22.83 13.68
C ASP A 132 22.33 -23.25 12.42
N LEU A 133 22.38 -22.50 11.32
CA LEU A 133 22.11 -23.05 9.98
C LEU A 133 22.87 -22.20 8.94
N SER A 134 23.80 -22.85 8.26
CA SER A 134 24.66 -22.32 7.20
C SER A 134 23.88 -21.69 6.04
N ASP A 135 24.41 -20.59 5.51
CA ASP A 135 23.87 -19.71 4.45
C ASP A 135 23.45 -20.39 3.13
N GLU A 136 23.72 -21.68 2.93
CA GLU A 136 23.52 -22.40 1.66
C GLU A 136 22.19 -23.17 1.54
N THR A 137 21.35 -23.21 2.58
CA THR A 137 19.99 -23.82 2.52
C THR A 137 18.86 -22.76 2.43
N LEU A 138 19.23 -21.48 2.28
CA LEU A 138 18.36 -20.31 2.33
C LEU A 138 17.71 -20.01 0.98
N ASN A 139 16.80 -20.87 0.53
CA ASN A 139 16.24 -20.73 -0.82
C ASN A 139 15.16 -19.63 -0.88
N SER A 140 15.40 -18.60 -1.70
CA SER A 140 14.42 -17.58 -2.12
C SER A 140 13.07 -18.17 -2.52
N ASP A 141 13.10 -19.42 -3.00
CA ASP A 141 11.96 -20.20 -3.42
C ASP A 141 10.91 -20.39 -2.32
N ASN A 142 11.26 -20.52 -1.03
CA ASN A 142 10.25 -20.73 0.02
C ASN A 142 9.45 -19.46 0.34
N LEU A 143 10.12 -18.31 0.44
CA LEU A 143 9.44 -17.02 0.55
C LEU A 143 8.66 -16.73 -0.74
N GLN A 144 9.25 -17.00 -1.90
CA GLN A 144 8.60 -16.80 -3.19
C GLN A 144 7.37 -17.70 -3.38
N ASN A 145 7.40 -18.93 -2.89
CA ASN A 145 6.26 -19.85 -2.87
C ASN A 145 5.18 -19.38 -1.89
N MET A 146 5.56 -18.89 -0.71
CA MET A 146 4.62 -18.31 0.25
C MET A 146 3.94 -17.06 -0.33
N PHE A 147 4.71 -16.12 -0.89
CA PHE A 147 4.18 -14.96 -1.62
C PHE A 147 3.34 -15.36 -2.84
N GLY A 148 3.75 -16.40 -3.57
CA GLY A 148 3.01 -16.93 -4.72
C GLY A 148 1.65 -17.53 -4.34
N ASN A 149 1.60 -18.28 -3.23
CA ASN A 149 0.36 -18.81 -2.67
C ASN A 149 -0.57 -17.68 -2.23
N TYR A 150 -0.03 -16.64 -1.58
CA TYR A 150 -0.84 -15.48 -1.21
C TYR A 150 -1.32 -14.67 -2.42
N GLN A 151 -0.50 -14.53 -3.46
CA GLN A 151 -0.89 -13.88 -4.71
C GLN A 151 -2.01 -14.64 -5.42
N GLN A 152 -1.98 -15.97 -5.36
CA GLN A 152 -3.05 -16.82 -5.86
C GLN A 152 -4.34 -16.61 -5.05
N GLU A 153 -4.27 -16.59 -3.72
CA GLU A 153 -5.42 -16.30 -2.86
C GLU A 153 -5.97 -14.88 -3.05
N PHE A 154 -5.09 -13.89 -3.26
CA PHE A 154 -5.50 -12.53 -3.61
C PHE A 154 -6.37 -12.50 -4.86
N SER A 155 -5.91 -13.19 -5.91
CA SER A 155 -6.64 -13.25 -7.19
C SER A 155 -8.01 -13.89 -7.07
N GLN A 156 -8.21 -14.76 -6.06
CA GLN A 156 -9.50 -15.39 -5.78
C GLN A 156 -10.44 -14.45 -5.03
N ILE A 157 -9.90 -13.55 -4.19
CA ILE A 157 -10.68 -12.68 -3.31
C ILE A 157 -10.83 -11.26 -3.88
N SER A 158 -10.05 -10.88 -4.91
CA SER A 158 -10.14 -9.58 -5.60
C SER A 158 -11.56 -9.28 -6.09
N SER A 159 -12.26 -10.25 -6.67
CA SER A 159 -13.66 -10.12 -7.09
C SER A 159 -14.63 -9.87 -5.92
N GLN A 160 -14.34 -10.40 -4.74
CA GLN A 160 -15.12 -10.16 -3.52
C GLN A 160 -14.83 -8.77 -2.96
N LEU A 161 -13.57 -8.32 -3.01
CA LEU A 161 -13.18 -6.95 -2.67
C LEU A 161 -13.84 -5.94 -3.61
N GLU A 162 -13.86 -6.18 -4.92
CA GLU A 162 -14.59 -5.35 -5.91
C GLU A 162 -16.09 -5.25 -5.60
N ASN A 163 -16.70 -6.35 -5.15
CA ASN A 163 -18.09 -6.33 -4.69
C ASN A 163 -18.27 -5.51 -3.41
N ILE A 164 -17.31 -5.55 -2.47
CA ILE A 164 -17.34 -4.70 -1.26
C ILE A 164 -17.24 -3.23 -1.65
N LEU A 165 -16.31 -2.89 -2.53
CA LEU A 165 -16.04 -1.53 -3.01
C LEU A 165 -17.20 -0.92 -3.80
N SER A 166 -17.83 -1.74 -4.63
CA SER A 166 -19.00 -1.35 -5.42
C SER A 166 -20.30 -1.33 -4.60
N GLY A 167 -20.25 -1.62 -3.29
CA GLY A 167 -21.42 -1.64 -2.41
C GLY A 167 -22.36 -2.83 -2.66
N LYS A 168 -21.89 -3.86 -3.37
CA LYS A 168 -22.63 -5.06 -3.76
C LYS A 168 -22.36 -6.27 -2.85
N ALA A 169 -21.43 -6.17 -1.92
CA ALA A 169 -21.09 -7.27 -1.02
C ALA A 169 -22.13 -7.48 0.06
N ASP A 170 -22.38 -8.75 0.37
CA ASP A 170 -23.19 -9.14 1.51
C ASP A 170 -22.33 -9.34 2.78
N LYS A 171 -23.00 -9.51 3.92
CA LYS A 171 -22.33 -9.77 5.21
C LYS A 171 -21.48 -11.04 5.21
N LYS A 172 -21.80 -12.04 4.37
CA LYS A 172 -21.02 -13.28 4.25
C LYS A 172 -19.73 -13.06 3.48
N ASP A 173 -19.72 -12.20 2.47
CA ASP A 173 -18.53 -11.89 1.69
C ASP A 173 -17.51 -11.10 2.54
N ILE A 174 -17.97 -10.15 3.36
CA ILE A 174 -17.12 -9.45 4.34
C ILE A 174 -16.57 -10.45 5.38
N MET A 175 -17.42 -11.35 5.88
CA MET A 175 -17.03 -12.38 6.85
C MET A 175 -16.03 -13.41 6.28
N LYS A 176 -16.08 -13.73 4.99
CA LYS A 176 -15.11 -14.64 4.36
C LYS A 176 -13.71 -14.04 4.34
N ILE A 177 -13.61 -12.72 4.12
CA ILE A 177 -12.33 -12.01 4.15
C ILE A 177 -11.82 -11.95 5.59
N LEU A 178 -12.66 -11.51 6.53
CA LEU A 178 -12.30 -11.40 7.96
C LEU A 178 -11.89 -12.73 8.60
N ASN A 179 -12.53 -13.83 8.21
CA ASN A 179 -12.23 -15.17 8.74
C ASN A 179 -11.20 -15.93 7.91
N SER A 180 -10.61 -15.31 6.88
CA SER A 180 -9.55 -15.95 6.13
C SER A 180 -8.31 -16.10 7.02
N PRO A 181 -7.60 -17.23 6.96
CA PRO A 181 -6.34 -17.42 7.70
C PRO A 181 -5.27 -16.37 7.34
N ASN A 182 -5.42 -15.75 6.17
CA ASN A 182 -4.49 -14.78 5.60
C ASN A 182 -5.09 -13.37 5.59
N PHE A 183 -5.98 -13.06 6.53
CA PHE A 183 -6.63 -11.75 6.61
C PHE A 183 -5.62 -10.58 6.71
N SER A 184 -4.48 -10.75 7.38
CA SER A 184 -3.42 -9.72 7.42
C SER A 184 -2.85 -9.41 6.02
N PHE A 185 -2.75 -10.41 5.15
CA PHE A 185 -2.37 -10.22 3.74
C PHE A 185 -3.50 -9.53 2.95
N LEU A 186 -4.75 -9.97 3.11
CA LEU A 186 -5.90 -9.42 2.38
C LEU A 186 -6.31 -8.03 2.83
N SER A 187 -6.15 -7.70 4.11
CA SER A 187 -6.49 -6.39 4.68
C SER A 187 -5.51 -5.31 4.22
N GLY A 188 -4.22 -5.64 4.05
CA GLY A 188 -3.23 -4.72 3.47
C GLY A 188 -3.56 -4.37 2.03
N ALA A 189 -3.94 -5.38 1.24
CA ALA A 189 -4.38 -5.16 -0.13
C ALA A 189 -5.78 -4.50 -0.21
N ALA A 190 -6.72 -4.87 0.67
CA ALA A 190 -8.03 -4.24 0.75
C ALA A 190 -7.93 -2.74 1.09
N LEU A 191 -7.06 -2.34 2.02
CA LEU A 191 -6.83 -0.92 2.34
C LEU A 191 -6.15 -0.17 1.19
N GLY A 192 -5.23 -0.80 0.45
CA GLY A 192 -4.65 -0.23 -0.77
C GLY A 192 -5.71 0.02 -1.85
N VAL A 193 -6.60 -0.94 -2.09
CA VAL A 193 -7.67 -0.85 -3.10
C VAL A 193 -8.84 0.05 -2.63
N LEU A 194 -9.21 0.02 -1.35
CA LEU A 194 -10.22 0.90 -0.74
C LEU A 194 -9.78 2.35 -0.80
N GLY A 195 -8.51 2.65 -0.51
CA GLY A 195 -7.92 3.98 -0.69
C GLY A 195 -8.05 4.44 -2.14
N ALA A 196 -7.59 3.64 -3.11
CA ALA A 196 -7.68 3.97 -4.54
C ALA A 196 -9.13 4.15 -5.04
N SER A 197 -10.07 3.34 -4.54
CA SER A 197 -11.47 3.37 -4.99
C SER A 197 -12.29 4.50 -4.37
N PHE A 198 -11.99 4.91 -3.13
CA PHE A 198 -12.61 6.10 -2.52
C PHE A 198 -12.20 7.35 -3.30
N ILE A 199 -10.93 7.42 -3.69
CA ILE A 199 -10.41 8.49 -4.55
C ILE A 199 -11.06 8.46 -5.93
N ALA A 200 -11.16 7.29 -6.58
CA ALA A 200 -11.78 7.15 -7.90
C ALA A 200 -13.28 7.50 -7.91
N LYS A 201 -14.02 7.24 -6.82
CA LYS A 201 -15.44 7.61 -6.71
C LYS A 201 -15.65 9.12 -6.63
N ASN A 202 -14.85 9.83 -5.82
CA ASN A 202 -14.98 11.29 -5.70
C ASN A 202 -14.60 12.01 -7.01
N ILE A 203 -13.64 11.47 -7.76
CA ILE A 203 -13.28 11.98 -9.10
C ILE A 203 -14.44 11.80 -10.10
N GLN A 204 -15.15 10.66 -10.08
CA GLN A 204 -16.29 10.40 -10.98
C GLN A 204 -17.54 11.24 -10.64
N GLU A 205 -17.75 11.60 -9.38
CA GLU A 205 -18.86 12.49 -8.97
C GLU A 205 -18.62 13.94 -9.44
N ASP A 206 -17.39 14.42 -9.42
CA ASP A 206 -17.02 15.76 -9.91
C ASP A 206 -17.08 15.90 -11.44
N GLU A 207 -16.84 14.83 -12.21
CA GLU A 207 -17.04 14.84 -13.67
C GLU A 207 -18.52 14.83 -14.09
N ASN A 208 -19.38 14.17 -13.31
CA ASN A 208 -20.83 14.11 -13.60
C ASN A 208 -21.55 15.41 -13.20
N ASN A 209 -21.10 16.12 -12.16
CA ASN A 209 -21.65 17.43 -11.77
C ASN A 209 -21.22 18.61 -12.66
N LYS A 210 -20.29 18.41 -13.62
CA LYS A 210 -19.90 19.43 -14.62
C LYS A 210 -20.69 19.33 -15.93
N LYS A 211 -21.70 18.46 -16.02
CA LYS A 211 -22.54 18.26 -17.20
C LYS A 211 -24.00 18.72 -17.06
N ASP A 212 -24.35 19.38 -15.96
CA ASP A 212 -25.68 20.01 -15.76
C ASP A 212 -25.61 21.54 -15.78
#